data_AF-A0A328IQR3-F1
#
_entry.id   AF-A0A328IQR3-F1
#
_cell.length_a   1.000
_cell.length_b   1.000
_cell.length_c   1.000
_cell.angle_alpha   90.00
_cell.angle_beta   90.00
_cell.angle_gamma   90.00
#
_symmetry.space_group_name_H-M   'P 1'
#
loop_
_entity.id
_entity.type
_entity.pdbx_description
1 polymer ?
#
loop_
_entity_poly.entity_id
_entity_poly.type
_entity_poly.pdbx_seq_one_letter_code
_entity_poly.pdbx_strand_id
1 'polypeptide(L)'
;MTLVELTVVMIVFTIVLSSVLLMFTDLIRRSNIALGEVERYSELFKVDSIIQAELSKAGPNVEKITLVKESEEGPARGLRYMVSLPFVRVKVTKQFYINEGRLFIWEKQSAQGDFPVDSTADLIEPLDSAENIIFSSSSFDHVDLEFESVNGGSVSYSITLSSPDGTRTHRSSVRLINVK
;
A
#
# COMPACT_ATOMS: atom_id res chain seq x y z
N MET A 1 30.58 -54.31 23.45
CA MET A 1 30.96 -52.92 23.21
C MET A 1 32.29 -52.67 23.89
N THR A 2 33.34 -52.37 23.13
CA THR A 2 34.68 -52.10 23.68
C THR A 2 34.84 -50.60 24.00
N LEU A 3 35.78 -50.24 24.87
CA LEU A 3 36.05 -48.84 25.23
C LEU A 3 36.34 -47.98 23.98
N VAL A 4 37.05 -48.57 23.00
CA VAL A 4 37.41 -47.94 21.72
C VAL A 4 36.16 -47.67 20.87
N GLU A 5 35.24 -48.64 20.75
CA GLU A 5 33.97 -48.45 20.04
C GLU A 5 33.16 -47.30 20.66
N LEU A 6 33.13 -47.20 21.99
CA LEU A 6 32.43 -46.13 22.69
C LEU A 6 33.05 -44.75 22.43
N THR A 7 34.38 -44.66 22.41
CA THR A 7 35.10 -43.41 22.07
C THR A 7 34.83 -42.98 20.62
N VAL A 8 34.84 -43.91 19.66
CA VAL A 8 34.57 -43.60 18.25
C VAL A 8 33.14 -43.09 18.07
N VAL A 9 32.15 -43.75 18.68
CA VAL A 9 30.75 -43.32 18.63
C VAL A 9 30.56 -41.93 19.22
N MET A 10 31.20 -41.64 20.37
CA MET A 10 31.16 -40.32 21.00
C MET A 10 31.74 -39.22 20.11
N ILE A 11 32.87 -39.46 19.44
CA ILE A 11 33.49 -38.50 18.54
C ILE A 11 32.59 -38.21 17.34
N VAL A 12 32.08 -39.26 16.68
CA VAL A 12 31.18 -39.12 15.53
C VAL A 12 29.90 -38.38 15.94
N PHE A 13 29.31 -38.75 17.08
CA PHE A 13 28.12 -38.09 17.60
C PHE A 13 28.36 -36.60 17.86
N THR A 14 29.50 -36.25 18.45
CA THR A 14 29.83 -34.85 18.75
C THR A 14 29.99 -34.03 17.46
N ILE A 15 30.70 -34.56 16.47
CA ILE A 15 30.89 -33.88 15.17
C ILE A 15 29.54 -33.65 14.50
N VAL A 16 28.71 -34.70 14.42
CA VAL A 16 27.37 -34.61 13.80
C VAL A 16 26.51 -33.60 14.56
N LEU A 17 26.50 -33.65 15.89
CA LEU A 17 25.71 -32.72 16.71
C LEU A 17 26.17 -31.27 16.51
N SER A 18 27.48 -31.02 16.48
CA SER A 18 28.02 -29.69 16.19
C SER A 18 27.64 -29.19 14.80
N SER A 19 27.73 -30.04 13.77
CA SER A 19 27.32 -29.67 12.41
C SER A 19 25.82 -29.35 12.33
N VAL A 20 24.97 -30.14 12.98
CA VAL A 20 23.52 -29.90 13.03
C VAL A 20 23.20 -28.59 13.76
N LEU A 21 23.87 -28.30 14.89
CA LEU A 21 23.69 -27.05 15.64
C LEU A 21 24.08 -25.82 14.81
N LEU A 22 25.19 -25.89 14.08
CA LEU A 22 25.63 -24.81 13.20
C LEU A 22 24.64 -24.59 12.05
N MET A 23 24.18 -25.67 11.42
CA MET A 23 23.16 -25.61 10.36
C MET A 23 21.85 -25.02 10.89
N PHE A 24 21.40 -25.43 12.07
CA PHE A 24 20.18 -24.92 12.69
C PHE A 24 20.28 -23.43 13.01
N THR A 25 21.43 -22.98 13.51
CA THR A 25 21.69 -21.56 13.80
C THR A 25 21.68 -20.72 12.53
N ASP A 26 22.33 -21.18 11.44
CA ASP A 26 22.30 -20.47 10.17
C ASP A 26 20.89 -20.44 9.56
N LEU A 27 20.14 -21.53 9.69
CA LEU A 27 18.77 -21.63 9.21
C LEU A 27 17.84 -20.66 9.96
N ILE A 28 17.92 -20.59 11.29
CA ILE A 28 17.15 -19.61 12.09
C ILE A 28 17.50 -18.19 11.66
N ARG A 29 18.79 -17.88 11.51
CA ARG A 29 19.23 -16.54 11.10
C ARG A 29 18.65 -16.16 9.73
N ARG A 30 18.75 -17.05 8.73
CA ARG A 30 18.17 -16.83 7.40
C ARG A 30 16.66 -16.73 7.44
N SER A 31 16.00 -17.57 8.24
CA SER A 31 14.56 -17.55 8.41
C SER A 31 14.07 -16.21 8.97
N ASN A 32 14.74 -15.67 9.99
CA ASN A 32 14.36 -14.39 10.58
C ASN A 32 14.54 -13.23 9.59
N ILE A 33 15.62 -13.25 8.79
CA ILE A 33 15.83 -12.26 7.72
C ILE A 33 14.70 -12.36 6.69
N ALA A 34 14.40 -13.58 6.21
CA ALA A 34 13.35 -13.80 5.22
C ALA A 34 11.96 -13.40 5.74
N LEU A 35 11.63 -13.72 6.99
CA LEU A 35 10.36 -13.34 7.62
C LEU A 35 10.23 -11.82 7.72
N GLY A 36 11.28 -11.13 8.15
CA GLY A 36 11.28 -9.66 8.21
C GLY A 36 11.07 -9.03 6.82
N GLU A 37 11.64 -9.62 5.75
CA GLU A 37 11.37 -9.16 4.39
C GLU A 37 9.91 -9.41 3.96
N VAL A 38 9.36 -10.58 4.28
CA VAL A 38 7.97 -10.95 3.93
C VAL A 38 6.97 -10.03 4.64
N GLU A 39 7.17 -9.73 5.92
CA GLU A 39 6.31 -8.81 6.67
C GLU A 39 6.32 -7.41 6.04
N ARG A 40 7.51 -6.89 5.68
CA ARG A 40 7.65 -5.59 4.99
C ARG A 40 6.95 -5.56 3.63
N TYR A 41 7.07 -6.64 2.83
CA TYR A 41 6.34 -6.74 1.57
C TYR A 41 4.84 -6.86 1.77
N SER A 42 4.40 -7.53 2.84
CA SER A 42 2.97 -7.68 3.17
C SER A 42 2.29 -6.32 3.35
N GLU A 43 2.95 -5.35 3.99
CA GLU A 43 2.40 -3.99 4.14
C GLU A 43 2.25 -3.26 2.81
N LEU A 44 3.28 -3.30 1.96
CA LEU A 44 3.22 -2.74 0.61
C LEU A 44 2.05 -3.34 -0.18
N PHE A 45 1.90 -4.67 -0.16
CA PHE A 45 0.83 -5.35 -0.88
C PHE A 45 -0.56 -5.09 -0.30
N LYS A 46 -0.68 -4.87 1.02
CA LYS A 46 -1.96 -4.47 1.63
C LYS A 46 -2.39 -3.09 1.14
N VAL A 47 -1.48 -2.11 1.17
CA VAL A 47 -1.75 -0.75 0.67
C VAL A 47 -2.09 -0.79 -0.81
N ASP A 48 -1.29 -1.49 -1.61
CA ASP A 48 -1.55 -1.67 -3.04
C ASP A 48 -2.93 -2.30 -3.29
N SER A 49 -3.28 -3.37 -2.58
CA SER A 49 -4.59 -4.03 -2.72
C SER A 49 -5.76 -3.11 -2.38
N ILE A 50 -5.64 -2.27 -1.35
CA ILE A 50 -6.68 -1.29 -0.99
C ILE A 50 -6.84 -0.24 -2.10
N ILE A 51 -5.73 0.27 -2.63
CA ILE A 51 -5.74 1.25 -3.72
C ILE A 51 -6.36 0.62 -4.97
N GLN A 52 -5.93 -0.58 -5.36
CA GLN A 52 -6.49 -1.28 -6.51
C GLN A 52 -7.99 -1.54 -6.35
N ALA A 53 -8.43 -1.99 -5.17
CA ALA A 53 -9.83 -2.26 -4.89
C ALA A 53 -10.68 -0.97 -4.95
N GLU A 54 -10.20 0.15 -4.43
CA GLU A 54 -10.97 1.39 -4.48
C GLU A 54 -10.96 2.01 -5.88
N LEU A 55 -9.80 2.08 -6.55
CA LEU A 55 -9.70 2.65 -7.89
C LEU A 55 -10.43 1.83 -8.96
N SER A 56 -10.60 0.52 -8.75
CA SER A 56 -11.44 -0.31 -9.63
C SER A 56 -12.91 0.11 -9.65
N LYS A 57 -13.38 0.84 -8.62
CA LYS A 57 -14.74 1.38 -8.53
C LYS A 57 -14.86 2.73 -9.25
N ALA A 58 -13.73 3.38 -9.54
CA ALA A 58 -13.73 4.63 -10.29
C ALA A 58 -14.13 4.37 -11.75
N GLY A 59 -15.03 5.20 -12.27
CA GLY A 59 -15.44 5.09 -13.67
C GLY A 59 -14.31 5.44 -14.64
N PRO A 60 -14.46 5.13 -15.94
CA PRO A 60 -13.43 5.39 -16.96
C PRO A 60 -13.25 6.89 -17.28
N ASN A 61 -14.05 7.78 -16.67
CA ASN A 61 -14.03 9.20 -16.99
C ASN A 61 -12.88 9.91 -16.25
N VAL A 62 -11.75 10.01 -16.94
CA VAL A 62 -10.53 10.66 -16.46
C VAL A 62 -10.76 12.13 -16.08
N GLU A 63 -11.68 12.85 -16.74
CA GLU A 63 -12.00 14.25 -16.40
C GLU A 63 -12.64 14.41 -15.02
N LYS A 64 -13.11 13.31 -14.43
CA LYS A 64 -13.67 13.27 -13.08
C LYS A 64 -12.74 12.58 -12.09
N ILE A 65 -11.43 12.68 -12.34
CA ILE A 65 -10.37 12.17 -11.49
C ILE A 65 -9.27 13.23 -11.42
N THR A 66 -8.94 13.63 -10.20
CA THR A 66 -7.95 14.68 -9.94
C THR A 66 -6.99 14.22 -8.85
N LEU A 67 -5.71 14.49 -9.07
CA LEU A 67 -4.67 14.31 -8.06
C LEU A 67 -4.83 15.37 -6.98
N VAL A 68 -4.83 14.95 -5.71
CA VAL A 68 -4.89 15.88 -4.58
C VAL A 68 -3.60 15.88 -3.77
N LYS A 69 -3.16 17.07 -3.37
CA LYS A 69 -1.92 17.28 -2.63
C LYS A 69 -2.20 17.68 -1.18
N GLU A 70 -1.28 17.34 -0.29
CA GLU A 70 -1.33 17.80 1.11
C GLU A 70 -0.95 19.29 1.24
N SER A 71 -0.08 19.78 0.36
CA SER A 71 0.40 21.17 0.30
C SER A 71 0.62 21.59 -1.15
N GLU A 72 0.60 22.89 -1.45
CA GLU A 72 0.66 23.42 -2.82
C GLU A 72 1.90 22.93 -3.62
N GLU A 73 3.04 22.82 -2.93
CA GLU A 73 4.31 22.34 -3.50
C GLU A 73 4.61 20.86 -3.20
N GLY A 74 3.70 20.16 -2.51
CA GLY A 74 3.89 18.78 -2.08
C GLY A 74 3.57 17.74 -3.17
N PRO A 75 4.01 16.47 -2.97
CA PRO A 75 3.59 15.36 -3.80
C PRO A 75 2.07 15.12 -3.67
N ALA A 76 1.47 14.53 -4.70
CA ALA A 76 0.06 14.18 -4.67
C ALA A 76 -0.16 12.94 -3.79
N ARG A 77 -0.55 13.17 -2.53
CA ARG A 77 -0.79 12.12 -1.52
C ARG A 77 -2.22 11.58 -1.52
N GLY A 78 -3.05 12.02 -2.46
CA GLY A 78 -4.38 11.51 -2.63
C GLY A 78 -4.91 11.60 -4.06
N LEU A 79 -6.10 11.06 -4.22
CA LEU A 79 -6.86 11.06 -5.45
C LEU A 79 -8.33 11.37 -5.14
N ARG A 80 -8.89 12.36 -5.82
CA ARG A 80 -10.33 12.62 -5.84
C ARG A 80 -10.92 12.05 -7.11
N TYR A 81 -12.03 11.33 -7.01
CA TYR A 81 -12.68 10.70 -8.17
C TYR A 81 -14.18 10.58 -7.98
N MET A 82 -14.90 10.53 -9.10
CA MET A 82 -16.35 10.38 -9.11
C MET A 82 -16.75 8.93 -9.36
N VAL A 83 -17.68 8.43 -8.54
CA VAL A 83 -18.27 7.10 -8.69
C VAL A 83 -19.75 7.26 -9.04
N SER A 84 -20.21 6.51 -10.05
CA SER A 84 -21.64 6.44 -10.38
C SER A 84 -22.25 5.21 -9.72
N LEU A 85 -23.26 5.41 -8.87
CA LEU A 85 -23.94 4.30 -8.18
C LEU A 85 -25.04 3.73 -9.10
N PRO A 86 -24.90 2.50 -9.62
CA PRO A 86 -25.78 1.96 -10.66
C PRO A 86 -27.25 1.83 -10.21
N PHE A 87 -27.49 1.57 -8.92
CA PHE A 87 -28.84 1.35 -8.39
C PHE A 87 -29.60 2.62 -8.00
N VAL A 88 -28.88 3.69 -7.65
CA VAL A 88 -29.47 4.92 -7.10
C VAL A 88 -29.49 6.05 -8.15
N ARG A 89 -28.80 5.89 -9.29
CA ARG A 89 -28.58 6.94 -10.30
C ARG A 89 -28.00 8.24 -9.73
N VAL A 90 -27.37 8.15 -8.57
CA VAL A 90 -26.68 9.26 -7.91
C VAL A 90 -25.19 9.11 -8.20
N LYS A 91 -24.52 10.25 -8.35
CA LYS A 91 -23.07 10.34 -8.44
C LYS A 91 -22.53 10.83 -7.11
N VAL A 92 -21.49 10.17 -6.63
CA VAL A 92 -20.79 10.53 -5.40
C VAL A 92 -19.37 10.91 -5.73
N THR A 93 -18.87 11.91 -5.02
CA THR A 93 -17.46 12.30 -5.06
C THR A 93 -16.77 11.63 -3.90
N LYS A 94 -15.66 10.98 -4.19
CA LYS A 94 -14.81 10.36 -3.18
C LYS A 94 -13.42 10.95 -3.24
N GLN A 95 -12.77 11.02 -2.08
CA GLN A 95 -11.36 11.32 -1.99
C GLN A 95 -10.68 10.24 -1.18
N PHE A 96 -9.68 9.64 -1.81
CA PHE A 96 -8.74 8.73 -1.20
C PHE A 96 -7.48 9.53 -0.86
N TYR A 97 -6.95 9.43 0.35
CA TYR A 97 -5.67 10.05 0.70
C TYR A 97 -5.01 9.35 1.87
N ILE A 98 -3.69 9.52 1.98
CA ILE A 98 -2.92 9.10 3.14
C ILE A 98 -2.66 10.30 4.05
N ASN A 99 -2.84 10.11 5.37
CA ASN A 99 -2.45 11.08 6.37
C ASN A 99 -1.93 10.33 7.61
N GLU A 100 -0.76 10.72 8.11
CA GLU A 100 -0.08 10.07 9.24
C GLU A 100 -0.01 8.54 9.10
N GLY A 101 0.31 8.04 7.90
CA GLY A 101 0.39 6.60 7.61
C GLY A 101 -0.96 5.88 7.54
N ARG A 102 -2.08 6.57 7.75
CA ARG A 102 -3.43 5.99 7.63
C ARG A 102 -4.07 6.36 6.31
N LEU A 103 -4.71 5.39 5.68
CA LEU A 103 -5.52 5.60 4.49
C LEU A 103 -6.93 5.99 4.91
N PHE A 104 -7.42 7.08 4.34
CA PHE A 104 -8.77 7.57 4.52
C PHE A 104 -9.50 7.63 3.19
N ILE A 105 -10.77 7.24 3.22
CA ILE A 105 -11.69 7.43 2.11
C ILE A 105 -12.95 8.06 2.66
N TRP A 106 -13.29 9.23 2.14
CA TRP A 106 -14.57 9.84 2.39
C TRP A 106 -15.43 9.88 1.13
N GLU A 107 -16.73 10.03 1.34
CA GLU A 107 -17.75 10.17 0.30
C GLU A 107 -18.63 11.38 0.60
N LYS A 108 -18.97 12.14 -0.44
CA LYS A 108 -20.00 13.18 -0.41
C LYS A 108 -20.84 13.17 -1.68
N GLN A 109 -22.00 13.84 -1.65
CA GLN A 109 -22.81 13.99 -2.85
C GLN A 109 -22.06 14.83 -3.89
N SER A 110 -22.05 14.37 -5.15
CA SER A 110 -21.26 15.04 -6.18
C SER A 110 -21.77 16.45 -6.49
N ALA A 111 -20.88 17.43 -6.46
CA ALA A 111 -21.12 18.82 -6.81
C ALA A 111 -20.29 19.26 -8.04
N GLN A 112 -20.76 20.30 -8.74
CA GLN A 112 -20.04 20.83 -9.93
C GLN A 112 -18.65 21.38 -9.58
N GLY A 113 -18.45 21.87 -8.35
CA GLY A 113 -17.17 22.42 -7.89
C GLY A 113 -16.13 21.38 -7.48
N ASP A 114 -16.46 20.09 -7.44
CA ASP A 114 -15.55 19.05 -6.95
C ASP A 114 -14.37 18.75 -7.90
N PHE A 115 -14.51 19.13 -9.17
CA PHE A 115 -13.54 18.90 -10.25
C PHE A 115 -13.40 20.17 -11.10
N PRO A 116 -12.70 21.21 -10.59
CA PRO A 116 -12.45 22.43 -11.33
C PRO A 116 -11.58 22.15 -12.58
N VAL A 117 -11.94 22.76 -13.71
CA VAL A 117 -11.31 22.51 -15.01
C VAL A 117 -9.86 23.02 -15.09
N ASP A 118 -9.50 24.01 -14.25
CA ASP A 118 -8.20 24.72 -14.31
C ASP A 118 -7.25 24.38 -13.14
N SER A 119 -7.59 23.44 -12.25
CA SER A 119 -6.76 23.15 -11.08
C SER A 119 -5.73 22.06 -11.39
N THR A 120 -4.46 22.46 -11.49
CA THR A 120 -3.33 21.55 -11.72
C THR A 120 -3.03 20.63 -10.53
N ALA A 121 -3.64 20.87 -9.36
CA ALA A 121 -3.77 19.94 -8.25
C ALA A 121 -4.64 20.59 -7.17
N ASP A 122 -5.71 19.91 -6.75
CA ASP A 122 -6.51 20.37 -5.62
C ASP A 122 -5.83 20.00 -4.29
N LEU A 123 -6.03 20.81 -3.26
CA LEU A 123 -5.61 20.44 -1.91
C LEU A 123 -6.55 19.35 -1.36
N ILE A 124 -6.00 18.46 -0.53
CA ILE A 124 -6.76 17.47 0.23
C ILE A 124 -7.81 18.22 1.04
N GLU A 125 -9.08 17.93 0.76
CA GLU A 125 -10.18 18.48 1.55
C GLU A 125 -10.11 17.89 2.96
N PRO A 126 -10.06 18.73 4.02
CA PRO A 126 -9.87 18.26 5.38
C PRO A 126 -11.06 17.41 5.84
N LEU A 127 -10.78 16.49 6.76
CA LEU A 127 -11.75 15.53 7.30
C LEU A 127 -12.98 16.22 7.90
N ASP A 128 -12.81 17.39 8.50
CA ASP A 128 -13.91 18.17 9.10
C ASP A 128 -14.93 18.70 8.07
N SER A 129 -14.53 18.77 6.79
CA SER A 129 -15.40 19.13 5.67
C SER A 129 -15.96 17.90 4.95
N ALA A 130 -15.49 16.70 5.29
CA ALA A 130 -15.92 15.45 4.68
C ALA A 130 -17.20 14.93 5.36
N GLU A 131 -18.29 14.89 4.61
CA GLU A 131 -19.62 14.56 5.13
C GLU A 131 -19.73 13.10 5.64
N ASN A 132 -18.89 12.17 5.14
CA ASN A 132 -18.94 10.77 5.57
C ASN A 132 -17.63 10.00 5.30
N ILE A 133 -16.95 9.51 6.36
CA ILE A 133 -15.81 8.59 6.22
C ILE A 133 -16.36 7.19 5.97
N ILE A 134 -16.10 6.64 4.79
CA ILE A 134 -16.55 5.30 4.39
C ILE A 134 -15.50 4.22 4.65
N PHE A 135 -14.24 4.61 4.79
CA PHE A 135 -13.13 3.71 5.11
C PHE A 135 -12.00 4.43 5.81
N SER A 136 -11.40 3.75 6.79
CA SER A 136 -10.19 4.16 7.48
C SER A 136 -9.36 2.91 7.79
N SER A 137 -8.09 2.91 7.43
CA SER A 137 -7.17 1.82 7.78
C SER A 137 -6.53 2.02 9.15
N SER A 138 -5.91 0.96 9.67
CA SER A 138 -4.86 1.12 10.68
C SER A 138 -3.68 1.90 10.09
N SER A 139 -2.85 2.49 10.96
CA SER A 139 -1.59 3.12 10.54
C SER A 139 -0.70 2.09 9.86
N PHE A 140 -0.14 2.47 8.71
CA PHE A 140 0.96 1.78 8.06
C PHE A 140 2.24 2.51 8.46
N ASP A 141 3.11 1.81 9.18
CA ASP A 141 4.34 2.41 9.67
C ASP A 141 5.32 2.58 8.51
N HIS A 142 5.88 3.79 8.39
CA HIS A 142 6.90 4.13 7.40
C HIS A 142 6.50 3.96 5.92
N VAL A 143 5.20 3.89 5.63
CA VAL A 143 4.67 3.88 4.26
C VAL A 143 4.32 5.30 3.83
N ASP A 144 4.82 5.71 2.67
CA ASP A 144 4.42 6.91 1.95
C ASP A 144 3.80 6.52 0.60
N LEU A 145 2.86 7.33 0.11
CA LEU A 145 2.13 7.11 -1.12
C LEU A 145 2.14 8.38 -1.97
N GLU A 146 2.49 8.21 -3.24
CA GLU A 146 2.45 9.28 -4.23
C GLU A 146 1.68 8.83 -5.46
N PHE A 147 0.67 9.60 -5.85
CA PHE A 147 -0.01 9.46 -7.12
C PHE A 147 0.73 10.25 -8.20
N GLU A 148 1.31 9.54 -9.17
CA GLU A 148 2.23 10.12 -10.14
C GLU A 148 1.49 10.77 -11.31
N SER A 149 0.44 10.11 -11.83
CA SER A 149 -0.31 10.62 -12.98
C SER A 149 -1.66 9.95 -13.18
N VAL A 150 -2.56 10.65 -13.87
CA VAL A 150 -3.83 10.10 -14.38
C VAL A 150 -3.84 10.28 -15.88
N ASN A 151 -3.53 9.23 -16.64
CA ASN A 151 -3.34 9.29 -18.09
C ASN A 151 -3.90 8.04 -18.77
N GLY A 152 -4.44 8.19 -19.99
CA GLY A 152 -4.83 7.06 -20.83
C GLY A 152 -5.84 6.09 -20.19
N GLY A 153 -6.71 6.59 -19.31
CA GLY A 153 -7.66 5.76 -18.57
C GLY A 153 -7.02 4.91 -17.47
N SER A 154 -5.87 5.32 -16.94
CA SER A 154 -5.21 4.66 -15.81
C SER A 154 -4.69 5.68 -14.79
N VAL A 155 -4.64 5.27 -13.53
CA VAL A 155 -4.01 6.02 -12.43
C VAL A 155 -2.71 5.30 -12.08
N SER A 156 -1.59 6.00 -12.11
CA SER A 156 -0.27 5.49 -11.72
C SER A 156 0.12 6.04 -10.36
N TYR A 157 0.70 5.19 -9.51
CA TYR A 157 1.12 5.56 -8.16
C TYR A 157 2.36 4.77 -7.73
N SER A 158 3.06 5.33 -6.75
CA SER A 158 4.19 4.69 -6.08
C SER A 158 3.98 4.64 -4.57
N ILE A 159 4.31 3.49 -3.99
CA ILE A 159 4.28 3.25 -2.55
C ILE A 159 5.73 3.10 -2.10
N THR A 160 6.18 3.96 -1.20
CA THR A 160 7.54 3.93 -0.66
C THR A 160 7.51 3.47 0.79
N LEU A 161 8.23 2.40 1.09
CA LEU A 161 8.46 1.93 2.45
C LEU A 161 9.85 2.37 2.90
N SER A 162 9.92 3.15 3.97
CA SER A 162 11.18 3.57 4.59
C SER A 162 11.55 2.64 5.74
N SER A 163 12.77 2.12 5.76
CA SER A 163 13.24 1.22 6.83
C SER A 163 14.67 1.62 7.23
N PRO A 164 15.14 1.27 8.44
CA PRO A 164 16.53 1.47 8.82
C PRO A 164 17.54 0.85 7.82
N ASP A 165 17.14 -0.23 7.15
CA ASP A 165 17.96 -0.94 6.16
C ASP A 165 17.91 -0.32 4.75
N GLY A 166 17.12 0.74 4.54
CA GLY A 166 16.96 1.44 3.27
C GLY A 166 15.50 1.68 2.86
N THR A 167 15.31 2.35 1.72
CA THR A 167 13.99 2.60 1.13
C THR A 167 13.68 1.58 0.04
N ARG A 168 12.42 1.14 -0.03
CA ARG A 168 11.90 0.31 -1.12
C ARG A 168 10.70 0.99 -1.74
N THR A 169 10.68 1.11 -3.06
CA THR A 169 9.57 1.73 -3.80
C THR A 169 8.90 0.70 -4.70
N HIS A 170 7.60 0.55 -4.55
CA HIS A 170 6.74 -0.23 -5.43
C HIS A 170 5.96 0.73 -6.32
N ARG A 171 6.01 0.53 -7.64
CA ARG A 171 5.23 1.32 -8.62
C ARG A 171 4.16 0.45 -9.24
N SER A 172 2.94 0.98 -9.31
CA SER A 172 1.79 0.26 -9.84
C SER A 172 0.87 1.22 -10.61
N SER A 173 -0.05 0.64 -11.38
CA SER A 173 -1.04 1.39 -12.13
C SER A 173 -2.35 0.63 -12.20
N VAL A 174 -3.46 1.33 -11.97
CA VAL A 174 -4.81 0.76 -12.07
C VAL A 174 -5.49 1.31 -13.32
N ARG A 175 -5.99 0.40 -14.16
CA ARG A 175 -6.86 0.76 -15.28
C ARG A 175 -8.25 1.10 -14.76
N LEU A 176 -8.74 2.26 -15.18
CA LEU A 176 -10.09 2.74 -14.89
C LEU A 176 -11.05 2.07 -15.85
N ILE A 177 -11.55 0.91 -15.43
CA ILE A 177 -12.53 0.13 -16.20
C ILE A 177 -13.92 0.42 -15.67
N ASN A 178 -14.88 0.57 -16.58
CA ASN A 178 -16.29 0.62 -16.19
C ASN A 178 -16.71 -0.79 -15.78
N VAL A 179 -16.70 -1.09 -14.47
CA VAL A 179 -17.32 -2.32 -13.95
C VAL A 179 -18.83 -2.10 -14.04
N LYS A 180 -19.39 -2.58 -15.15
CA LYS A 180 -20.79 -2.40 -15.53
C LYS A 180 -21.71 -3.34 -14.77
#